data_AF-A0AAP4UC54-F1
#
_entry.id   AF-A0AAP4UC54-F1
#
_cell.length_a   1.000
_cell.length_b   1.000
_cell.length_c   1.000
_cell.angle_alpha   90.00
_cell.angle_beta   90.00
_cell.angle_gamma   90.00
#
_symmetry.space_group_name_H-M   'P 1'
#
loop_
_entity.id
_entity.type
_entity.pdbx_description
1 polymer ?
#
loop_
_entity_poly.entity_id
_entity_poly.type
_entity_poly.pdbx_seq_one_letter_code
_entity_poly.pdbx_strand_id
1 'polypeptide(L)'
;MLMRIFISNVLLILLLGCSGSSDSPETPPETPPEVPPEVPPCETCNWTIEQWKLTIPESKDSFYGSGGTSAAELKPGTCSNNQTFSNDTDITYFWTETNPQQMVFNLDLGIDGATTPNTQYVRSELRELYRYDTESACSTSNQNWSISGEHQLMASLNIIQYPQISSTTPKVIVGQVHGKDIKQALVKVLWEGEDKPVRVILNDTFNPNNETCDTCQPFSIELGTAPAYEDWQYSIHLDTDGVTLSTTIAGATTQKTLKWGEPVIANNGQEYTLDTAWLDEEYYFKAGIYPQIVTSSNYVGQIFEVGFTELKVTHTP
;
A
#
# COMPACT_ATOMS: atom_id res chain seq x y z
N MET A 1 73.09 5.50 -42.20
CA MET A 1 74.26 4.64 -41.97
C MET A 1 73.78 3.41 -41.22
N LEU A 2 73.94 2.25 -41.87
CA LEU A 2 73.94 0.85 -41.41
C LEU A 2 73.68 0.63 -39.90
N MET A 3 72.90 -0.37 -39.48
CA MET A 3 73.23 -1.79 -39.70
C MET A 3 72.05 -2.73 -39.39
N ARG A 4 71.86 -3.71 -40.26
CA ARG A 4 71.06 -4.93 -40.08
C ARG A 4 71.77 -5.87 -39.10
N ILE A 5 71.04 -6.70 -38.34
CA ILE A 5 71.38 -8.15 -38.17
C ILE A 5 70.09 -8.96 -38.05
N PHE A 6 69.93 -9.88 -39.01
CA PHE A 6 69.07 -11.06 -39.01
C PHE A 6 69.77 -12.19 -38.24
N ILE A 7 69.03 -13.00 -37.48
CA ILE A 7 69.32 -14.44 -37.40
C ILE A 7 68.00 -15.21 -37.54
N SER A 8 68.02 -16.09 -38.52
CA SER A 8 67.02 -17.06 -38.95
C SER A 8 67.31 -18.42 -38.30
N ASN A 9 66.28 -19.22 -38.04
CA ASN A 9 66.23 -20.68 -38.22
C ASN A 9 64.78 -21.12 -37.97
N VAL A 10 63.95 -21.33 -39.00
CA VAL A 10 63.84 -22.55 -39.84
C VAL A 10 63.32 -23.76 -39.06
N LEU A 11 62.07 -24.17 -39.34
CA LEU A 11 61.72 -25.53 -39.81
C LEU A 11 60.23 -25.55 -40.24
N LEU A 12 59.93 -25.60 -41.55
CA LEU A 12 59.48 -26.79 -42.31
C LEU A 12 58.01 -27.18 -41.98
N ILE A 13 57.00 -26.67 -42.70
CA ILE A 13 56.50 -27.01 -44.05
C ILE A 13 55.59 -28.29 -44.08
N LEU A 14 54.45 -28.09 -44.77
CA LEU A 14 53.50 -29.02 -45.42
C LEU A 14 52.47 -29.73 -44.51
N LEU A 15 51.19 -29.89 -44.86
CA LEU A 15 50.20 -29.26 -45.77
C LEU A 15 49.01 -30.24 -45.83
N LEU A 16 47.87 -29.77 -46.37
CA LEU A 16 46.64 -30.48 -46.76
C LEU A 16 45.52 -30.35 -45.70
N GLY A 17 44.34 -29.79 -46.00
CA GLY A 17 43.82 -29.22 -47.24
C GLY A 17 42.31 -28.99 -47.12
N CYS A 18 41.82 -28.00 -47.87
CA CYS A 18 40.41 -27.78 -48.31
C CYS A 18 39.40 -27.40 -47.20
N SER A 19 38.41 -26.53 -47.37
CA SER A 19 37.99 -25.60 -48.43
C SER A 19 36.67 -24.97 -47.94
N GLY A 20 36.51 -23.65 -48.00
CA GLY A 20 35.21 -22.96 -48.11
C GLY A 20 34.35 -22.89 -46.84
N SER A 21 34.14 -21.69 -46.31
CA SER A 21 32.91 -20.92 -46.54
C SER A 21 32.90 -19.67 -45.66
N SER A 22 32.36 -18.60 -46.23
CA SER A 22 32.05 -17.33 -45.60
C SER A 22 30.98 -17.50 -44.51
N ASP A 23 31.22 -16.98 -43.31
CA ASP A 23 30.14 -16.67 -42.38
C ASP A 23 30.46 -15.40 -41.58
N SER A 24 29.52 -14.45 -41.65
CA SER A 24 29.45 -13.28 -40.78
C SER A 24 29.23 -13.72 -39.33
N PRO A 25 29.74 -12.98 -38.33
CA PRO A 25 29.51 -13.35 -36.94
C PRO A 25 28.04 -13.09 -36.57
N GLU A 26 27.30 -14.17 -36.31
CA GLU A 26 25.99 -14.10 -35.67
C GLU A 26 26.11 -13.55 -34.25
N THR A 27 25.27 -12.57 -33.93
CA THR A 27 25.03 -12.07 -32.58
C THR A 27 24.45 -13.19 -31.72
N PRO A 28 24.91 -13.38 -30.47
CA PRO A 28 24.33 -14.39 -29.59
C PRO A 28 22.83 -14.09 -29.34
N PRO A 29 21.98 -15.12 -29.18
CA PRO A 29 20.58 -14.90 -28.87
C PRO A 29 20.44 -14.21 -27.50
N GLU A 30 19.66 -13.13 -27.45
CA GLU A 30 19.23 -12.51 -26.20
C GLU A 30 18.46 -13.53 -25.36
N THR A 31 18.94 -13.76 -24.14
CA THR A 31 18.20 -14.48 -23.11
C THR A 31 16.89 -13.76 -22.83
N PRO A 32 15.75 -14.48 -22.78
CA PRO A 32 14.47 -13.90 -22.38
C PRO A 32 14.59 -13.22 -21.00
N PRO A 33 13.83 -12.14 -20.74
CA PRO A 33 13.82 -11.52 -19.42
C PRO A 33 13.46 -12.56 -18.36
N GLU A 34 14.27 -12.60 -17.31
CA GLU A 34 14.10 -13.51 -16.19
C GLU A 34 12.78 -13.20 -15.49
N VAL A 35 11.86 -14.18 -15.48
CA VAL A 35 10.62 -14.09 -14.71
C VAL A 35 11.01 -13.92 -13.24
N PRO A 36 10.51 -12.90 -12.52
CA PRO A 36 10.82 -12.72 -11.11
C PRO A 36 10.52 -14.01 -10.34
N PRO A 37 11.34 -14.39 -9.35
CA PRO A 37 11.11 -15.62 -8.60
C PRO A 37 9.73 -15.60 -7.94
N GLU A 38 9.00 -16.71 -8.07
CA GLU A 38 7.75 -16.97 -7.36
C GLU A 38 7.97 -16.78 -5.85
N VAL A 39 7.20 -15.88 -5.25
CA VAL A 39 7.18 -15.68 -3.80
C VAL A 39 6.39 -16.85 -3.19
N PRO A 40 6.97 -17.63 -2.26
CA PRO A 40 6.26 -18.77 -1.67
C PRO A 40 5.03 -18.30 -0.89
N PRO A 41 3.90 -19.04 -0.94
CA PRO A 41 2.68 -18.65 -0.23
C PRO A 41 2.89 -18.68 1.30
N CYS A 42 2.50 -17.60 1.98
CA CYS A 42 2.60 -17.47 3.44
C CYS A 42 1.49 -18.26 4.14
N GLU A 43 1.74 -19.53 4.45
CA GLU A 43 0.75 -20.42 5.09
C GLU A 43 0.44 -20.07 6.57
N THR A 44 1.20 -19.17 7.21
CA THR A 44 1.03 -18.80 8.63
C THR A 44 1.23 -17.31 8.93
N CYS A 45 0.70 -16.41 8.09
CA CYS A 45 0.76 -14.97 8.35
C CYS A 45 -0.14 -14.58 9.54
N ASN A 46 0.28 -14.94 10.76
CA ASN A 46 -0.01 -14.14 11.94
C ASN A 46 0.48 -12.72 11.65
N TRP A 47 -0.29 -11.72 12.07
CA TRP A 47 0.14 -10.33 11.98
C TRP A 47 1.59 -10.18 12.47
N THR A 48 2.42 -9.54 11.64
CA THR A 48 3.79 -9.19 12.00
C THR A 48 4.03 -7.73 11.68
N ILE A 49 4.56 -7.01 12.66
CA ILE A 49 4.89 -5.60 12.51
C ILE A 49 5.93 -5.33 11.41
N GLU A 50 6.78 -6.31 11.09
CA GLU A 50 7.80 -6.20 10.05
C GLU A 50 7.22 -6.11 8.62
N GLN A 51 5.97 -6.54 8.42
CA GLN A 51 5.24 -6.37 7.15
C GLN A 51 4.73 -4.93 6.97
N TRP A 52 5.01 -4.00 7.89
CA TRP A 52 4.44 -2.67 7.84
C TRP A 52 5.49 -1.59 8.12
N LYS A 53 5.30 -0.43 7.48
CA LYS A 53 5.82 0.83 7.98
C LYS A 53 4.68 1.72 8.45
N LEU A 54 4.92 2.59 9.42
CA LEU A 54 3.93 3.51 9.97
C LEU A 54 4.25 4.94 9.52
N THR A 55 3.29 5.64 8.90
CA THR A 55 3.36 7.10 8.69
C THR A 55 2.65 7.80 9.84
N ILE A 56 3.27 8.82 10.44
CA ILE A 56 2.72 9.62 11.55
C ILE A 56 2.53 11.09 11.15
N PRO A 57 1.67 11.85 11.84
CA PRO A 57 1.34 13.23 11.46
C PRO A 57 2.35 14.26 12.01
N GLU A 58 3.60 13.84 12.23
CA GLU A 58 4.71 14.67 12.64
C GLU A 58 5.70 14.80 11.48
N SER A 59 6.34 15.97 11.30
CA SER A 59 7.29 16.17 10.20
C SER A 59 8.59 15.41 10.46
N LYS A 60 9.32 15.08 9.38
CA LYS A 60 10.67 14.50 9.50
C LYS A 60 11.61 15.42 10.26
N ASP A 61 11.54 16.73 10.05
CA ASP A 61 12.36 17.68 10.82
C ASP A 61 12.04 17.67 12.31
N SER A 62 10.77 17.53 12.71
CA SER A 62 10.39 17.44 14.12
C SER A 62 10.78 16.09 14.73
N PHE A 63 10.49 14.99 14.03
CA PHE A 63 10.64 13.64 14.56
C PHE A 63 12.07 13.07 14.44
N TYR A 64 12.76 13.38 13.34
CA TYR A 64 14.13 12.91 13.07
C TYR A 64 15.19 13.99 13.34
N GLY A 65 14.80 15.26 13.45
CA GLY A 65 15.72 16.41 13.43
C GLY A 65 16.21 16.81 12.04
N SER A 66 15.78 16.13 10.97
CA SER A 66 16.15 16.42 9.57
C SER A 66 15.24 15.69 8.57
N GLY A 67 15.27 16.09 7.29
CA GLY A 67 14.56 15.40 6.20
C GLY A 67 13.33 16.13 5.67
N GLY A 68 13.04 17.32 6.18
CA GLY A 68 12.04 18.25 5.67
C GLY A 68 10.70 18.22 6.41
N THR A 69 9.75 18.98 5.89
CA THR A 69 8.43 19.20 6.51
C THR A 69 7.39 18.12 6.22
N SER A 70 7.70 17.16 5.35
CA SER A 70 6.79 16.03 5.07
C SER A 70 6.63 15.12 6.28
N ALA A 71 5.51 14.40 6.37
CA ALA A 71 5.26 13.39 7.39
C ALA A 71 6.42 12.38 7.55
N ALA A 72 6.72 12.04 8.80
CA ALA A 72 7.71 11.06 9.19
C ALA A 72 7.16 9.64 9.12
N GLU A 73 8.08 8.68 9.01
CA GLU A 73 7.77 7.26 8.93
C GLU A 73 8.60 6.44 9.92
N LEU A 74 7.98 5.51 10.64
CA LEU A 74 8.70 4.48 11.38
C LEU A 74 8.79 3.25 10.48
N LYS A 75 9.98 2.64 10.41
CA LYS A 75 10.25 1.47 9.56
C LYS A 75 10.52 0.24 10.44
N PRO A 76 10.34 -0.98 9.91
CA PRO A 76 10.67 -2.21 10.65
C PRO A 76 12.06 -2.19 11.30
N GLY A 77 12.23 -2.90 12.42
CA GLY A 77 13.46 -2.85 13.23
C GLY A 77 14.70 -3.38 12.53
N THR A 78 14.52 -4.13 11.45
CA THR A 78 15.57 -4.55 10.52
C THR A 78 16.22 -3.39 9.76
N CYS A 79 15.63 -2.19 9.79
CA CYS A 79 16.17 -0.99 9.16
C CYS A 79 17.10 -0.19 10.08
N SER A 80 18.24 0.22 9.54
CA SER A 80 19.25 0.97 10.30
C SER A 80 18.85 2.45 10.51
N ASN A 81 18.21 2.77 11.64
CA ASN A 81 18.04 4.11 12.21
C ASN A 81 17.29 4.06 13.56
N ASN A 82 17.35 5.13 14.36
CA ASN A 82 16.75 5.25 15.71
C ASN A 82 15.20 5.35 15.71
N GLN A 83 14.53 4.82 14.68
CA GLN A 83 13.18 5.20 14.25
C GLN A 83 12.37 3.94 13.92
N THR A 84 12.42 2.97 14.83
CA THR A 84 11.96 1.61 14.65
C THR A 84 10.47 1.48 14.93
N PHE A 85 9.75 0.88 13.98
CA PHE A 85 8.42 0.33 14.16
C PHE A 85 8.54 -1.11 14.64
N SER A 86 8.00 -1.40 15.81
CA SER A 86 8.06 -2.72 16.46
C SER A 86 6.86 -2.91 17.38
N ASN A 87 6.68 -4.12 17.92
CA ASN A 87 5.61 -4.41 18.87
C ASN A 87 5.71 -3.57 20.17
N ASP A 88 6.90 -3.00 20.45
CA ASP A 88 7.13 -2.13 21.60
C ASP A 88 6.95 -0.64 21.25
N THR A 89 6.51 -0.30 20.04
CA THR A 89 6.25 1.09 19.66
C THR A 89 5.07 1.63 20.46
N ASP A 90 5.36 2.62 21.30
CA ASP A 90 4.41 3.35 22.14
C ASP A 90 4.68 4.85 21.98
N ILE A 91 3.91 5.48 21.09
CA ILE A 91 3.98 6.90 20.77
C ILE A 91 2.57 7.49 20.71
N THR A 92 2.46 8.82 20.79
CA THR A 92 1.16 9.53 20.76
C THR A 92 0.22 9.11 19.63
N TYR A 93 0.78 8.68 18.49
CA TYR A 93 0.01 8.35 17.29
C TYR A 93 -0.29 6.85 17.12
N PHE A 94 0.41 6.00 17.88
CA PHE A 94 0.31 4.55 17.78
C PHE A 94 0.85 3.87 19.04
N TRP A 95 0.11 2.92 19.57
CA TRP A 95 0.60 1.97 20.58
C TRP A 95 -0.08 0.62 20.45
N THR A 96 0.43 -0.38 21.15
CA THR A 96 -0.26 -1.66 21.32
C THR A 96 -0.75 -1.80 22.75
N GLU A 97 -1.99 -2.24 22.93
CA GLU A 97 -2.54 -2.65 24.22
C GLU A 97 -2.57 -4.16 24.33
N THR A 98 -2.47 -4.68 25.55
CA THR A 98 -2.52 -6.13 25.83
C THR A 98 -3.83 -6.55 26.52
N ASN A 99 -4.68 -5.61 26.91
CA ASN A 99 -5.97 -5.90 27.53
C ASN A 99 -7.01 -4.79 27.25
N PRO A 100 -7.84 -4.94 26.19
CA PRO A 100 -7.80 -6.01 25.19
C PRO A 100 -6.53 -5.96 24.33
N GLN A 101 -6.17 -7.06 23.66
CA GLN A 101 -5.09 -7.05 22.68
C GLN A 101 -5.55 -6.26 21.45
N GLN A 102 -4.94 -5.10 21.20
CA GLN A 102 -5.24 -4.27 20.04
C GLN A 102 -4.07 -3.36 19.66
N MET A 103 -3.98 -3.02 18.37
CA MET A 103 -3.20 -1.87 17.92
C MET A 103 -4.09 -0.64 17.98
N VAL A 104 -3.66 0.42 18.63
CA VAL A 104 -4.42 1.66 18.72
C VAL A 104 -3.74 2.72 17.87
N PHE A 105 -4.52 3.33 16.99
CA PHE A 105 -4.10 4.48 16.21
C PHE A 105 -4.83 5.71 16.73
N ASN A 106 -4.09 6.79 16.96
CA ASN A 106 -4.62 7.99 17.60
C ASN A 106 -4.19 9.26 16.86
N LEU A 107 -5.09 10.23 16.76
CA LEU A 107 -4.82 11.51 16.16
C LEU A 107 -5.72 12.60 16.74
N ASP A 108 -5.12 13.57 17.42
CA ASP A 108 -5.77 14.84 17.78
C ASP A 108 -5.77 15.78 16.55
N LEU A 109 -6.95 16.25 16.14
CA LEU A 109 -7.10 17.17 15.00
C LEU A 109 -6.64 18.60 15.33
N GLY A 110 -6.27 18.89 16.58
CA GLY A 110 -5.75 20.15 17.09
C GLY A 110 -4.32 20.52 16.70
N ILE A 111 -3.63 19.66 15.95
CA ILE A 111 -2.19 19.77 15.69
C ILE A 111 -1.86 20.54 14.41
N ASP A 112 -0.66 21.12 14.36
CA ASP A 112 0.00 21.51 13.10
C ASP A 112 0.68 20.28 12.49
N GLY A 113 -0.13 19.40 11.91
CA GLY A 113 0.29 18.07 11.50
C GLY A 113 0.90 18.05 10.10
N ALA A 114 1.98 17.28 9.95
CA ALA A 114 2.64 17.09 8.67
C ALA A 114 1.88 16.09 7.79
N THR A 115 1.93 16.31 6.48
CA THR A 115 1.30 15.44 5.48
C THR A 115 2.33 14.88 4.50
N THR A 116 1.93 13.88 3.72
CA THR A 116 2.70 13.42 2.55
C THR A 116 2.35 14.29 1.33
N PRO A 117 3.16 14.25 0.25
CA PRO A 117 2.78 14.90 -1.00
C PRO A 117 1.36 14.52 -1.45
N ASN A 118 0.69 15.45 -2.12
CA ASN A 118 -0.64 15.27 -2.70
C ASN A 118 -1.83 15.13 -1.73
N THR A 119 -1.64 15.35 -0.41
CA THR A 119 -2.72 15.36 0.57
C THR A 119 -2.58 16.53 1.56
N GLN A 120 -3.72 17.09 1.94
CA GLN A 120 -3.85 18.05 3.06
C GLN A 120 -4.28 17.40 4.37
N TYR A 121 -4.55 16.09 4.33
CA TYR A 121 -4.98 15.31 5.47
C TYR A 121 -3.79 14.56 6.08
N VAL A 122 -3.73 14.61 7.40
CA VAL A 122 -2.78 13.92 8.27
C VAL A 122 -3.19 12.46 8.48
N ARG A 123 -2.27 11.60 8.93
CA ARG A 123 -2.56 10.19 9.18
C ARG A 123 -1.69 9.59 10.28
N SER A 124 -2.21 8.57 10.94
CA SER A 124 -1.44 7.54 11.63
C SER A 124 -1.82 6.22 10.97
N GLU A 125 -1.02 5.76 10.02
CA GLU A 125 -1.46 4.73 9.08
C GLU A 125 -0.30 3.85 8.61
N LEU A 126 -0.56 2.55 8.58
CA LEU A 126 0.34 1.53 8.08
C LEU A 126 0.34 1.50 6.56
N ARG A 127 1.50 1.15 6.00
CA ARG A 127 1.69 0.80 4.59
C ARG A 127 2.36 -0.56 4.52
N GLU A 128 1.70 -1.49 3.82
CA GLU A 128 2.13 -2.88 3.70
C GLU A 128 3.46 -2.98 2.96
N LEU A 129 4.38 -3.82 3.43
CA LEU A 129 5.65 -4.15 2.82
C LEU A 129 5.58 -5.60 2.30
N TYR A 130 5.01 -5.80 1.11
CA TYR A 130 4.67 -7.13 0.58
C TYR A 130 5.82 -8.15 0.61
N ARG A 131 7.03 -7.73 0.24
CA ARG A 131 8.25 -8.54 0.14
C ARG A 131 9.20 -8.33 1.32
N TYR A 132 8.69 -8.02 2.52
CA TYR A 132 9.53 -7.72 3.69
C TYR A 132 10.42 -8.88 4.12
N ASP A 133 10.04 -10.12 3.78
CA ASP A 133 10.70 -11.37 4.13
C ASP A 133 11.78 -11.80 3.12
N THR A 134 11.67 -11.32 1.89
CA THR A 134 12.47 -11.72 0.72
C THR A 134 13.32 -10.58 0.17
N GLU A 135 12.94 -9.33 0.44
CA GLU A 135 13.63 -8.11 0.00
C GLU A 135 13.78 -7.10 1.15
N SER A 136 14.56 -6.03 0.92
CA SER A 136 14.75 -5.00 1.95
C SER A 136 13.44 -4.26 2.25
N ALA A 137 12.98 -4.37 3.50
CA ALA A 137 11.84 -3.61 4.05
C ALA A 137 12.14 -2.10 4.22
N CYS A 138 13.39 -1.66 3.98
CA CYS A 138 13.85 -0.30 4.24
C CYS A 138 13.58 0.68 3.08
N SER A 139 13.17 0.16 1.94
CA SER A 139 12.65 0.90 0.79
C SER A 139 11.28 0.35 0.42
N THR A 140 10.39 1.20 -0.10
CA THR A 140 9.08 0.77 -0.61
C THR A 140 9.05 0.47 -2.10
N SER A 141 10.15 0.69 -2.83
CA SER A 141 10.17 0.61 -4.29
C SER A 141 9.70 -0.73 -4.85
N ASN A 142 10.07 -1.83 -4.20
CA ASN A 142 9.74 -3.20 -4.63
C ASN A 142 8.77 -3.92 -3.68
N GLN A 143 8.20 -3.17 -2.73
CA GLN A 143 7.40 -3.75 -1.66
C GLN A 143 5.91 -3.69 -2.04
N ASN A 144 5.57 -4.16 -3.25
CA ASN A 144 4.24 -4.07 -3.86
C ASN A 144 3.90 -5.40 -4.55
N TRP A 145 2.62 -5.67 -4.77
CA TRP A 145 2.11 -6.87 -5.45
C TRP A 145 1.27 -6.50 -6.68
N SER A 146 1.33 -7.32 -7.73
CA SER A 146 0.45 -7.23 -8.91
C SER A 146 -0.80 -8.11 -8.71
N ILE A 147 -1.89 -7.82 -9.42
CA ILE A 147 -3.10 -8.66 -9.41
C ILE A 147 -2.89 -9.87 -10.34
N SER A 148 -2.14 -10.86 -9.86
CA SER A 148 -1.93 -12.15 -10.57
C SER A 148 -2.54 -13.34 -9.86
N GLY A 149 -2.91 -13.18 -8.59
CA GLY A 149 -3.56 -14.17 -7.74
C GLY A 149 -4.58 -13.49 -6.82
N GLU A 150 -4.79 -14.00 -5.61
CA GLU A 150 -5.70 -13.40 -4.64
C GLU A 150 -4.95 -12.60 -3.57
N HIS A 151 -5.46 -11.41 -3.26
CA HIS A 151 -4.88 -10.49 -2.28
C HIS A 151 -5.99 -10.01 -1.34
N GLN A 152 -5.82 -10.23 -0.04
CA GLN A 152 -6.84 -9.88 0.95
C GLN A 152 -6.26 -9.07 2.10
N LEU A 153 -6.96 -8.00 2.47
CA LEU A 153 -6.85 -7.33 3.76
C LEU A 153 -8.13 -7.60 4.56
N MET A 154 -7.98 -8.11 5.78
CA MET A 154 -9.06 -8.27 6.75
C MET A 154 -8.70 -7.50 8.02
N ALA A 155 -9.69 -6.83 8.61
CA ALA A 155 -9.51 -6.17 9.89
C ALA A 155 -10.75 -6.34 10.76
N SER A 156 -10.53 -6.52 12.07
CA SER A 156 -11.52 -6.32 13.13
C SER A 156 -11.12 -5.07 13.91
N LEU A 157 -12.02 -4.10 14.04
CA LEU A 157 -11.72 -2.80 14.64
C LEU A 157 -12.92 -2.18 15.36
N ASN A 158 -12.65 -1.23 16.24
CA ASN A 158 -13.64 -0.38 16.88
C ASN A 158 -13.22 1.10 16.85
N ILE A 159 -14.19 1.98 16.69
CA ILE A 159 -13.97 3.42 16.88
C ILE A 159 -14.04 3.72 18.38
N ILE A 160 -12.89 3.96 19.02
CA ILE A 160 -12.81 4.22 20.47
C ILE A 160 -13.20 5.66 20.79
N GLN A 161 -12.73 6.61 19.98
CA GLN A 161 -13.08 8.02 20.08
C GLN A 161 -13.17 8.63 18.69
N TYR A 162 -14.09 9.57 18.50
CA TYR A 162 -14.23 10.34 17.27
C TYR A 162 -14.60 11.80 17.58
N PRO A 163 -14.26 12.75 16.70
CA PRO A 163 -14.45 14.17 16.97
C PRO A 163 -15.93 14.55 16.96
N GLN A 164 -16.29 15.46 17.86
CA GLN A 164 -17.63 16.03 18.02
C GLN A 164 -17.62 17.49 17.60
N ILE A 165 -17.40 17.73 16.31
CA ILE A 165 -17.34 19.07 15.73
C ILE A 165 -18.71 19.41 15.14
N SER A 166 -19.43 20.37 15.73
CA SER A 166 -20.83 20.68 15.38
C SER A 166 -21.08 20.98 13.90
N SER A 167 -20.10 21.52 13.17
CA SER A 167 -20.20 21.86 11.75
C SER A 167 -19.66 20.79 10.80
N THR A 168 -19.11 19.68 11.31
CA THR A 168 -18.34 18.72 10.52
C THR A 168 -18.71 17.30 10.90
N THR A 169 -19.19 16.51 9.93
CA THR A 169 -19.35 15.07 10.12
C THR A 169 -17.98 14.44 10.40
N PRO A 170 -17.83 13.56 11.42
CA PRO A 170 -16.61 12.77 11.57
C PRO A 170 -16.40 11.90 10.34
N LYS A 171 -15.18 11.86 9.79
CA LYS A 171 -14.84 11.02 8.63
C LYS A 171 -13.42 10.49 8.77
N VAL A 172 -13.25 9.18 8.72
CA VAL A 172 -11.94 8.54 8.83
C VAL A 172 -11.86 7.33 7.91
N ILE A 173 -10.79 7.25 7.11
CA ILE A 173 -10.48 6.07 6.32
C ILE A 173 -9.72 5.10 7.23
N VAL A 174 -10.13 3.83 7.24
CA VAL A 174 -9.57 2.78 8.11
C VAL A 174 -8.87 1.64 7.36
N GLY A 175 -9.02 1.59 6.04
CA GLY A 175 -8.39 0.60 5.17
C GLY A 175 -8.33 1.09 3.73
N GLN A 176 -7.26 0.76 3.01
CA GLN A 176 -7.09 1.15 1.60
C GLN A 176 -6.35 0.08 0.78
N VAL A 177 -6.58 0.13 -0.53
CA VAL A 177 -5.70 -0.41 -1.56
C VAL A 177 -5.24 0.75 -2.41
N HIS A 178 -3.93 0.89 -2.56
CA HIS A 178 -3.34 2.00 -3.29
C HIS A 178 -2.36 1.48 -4.32
N GLY A 179 -2.44 2.03 -5.54
CA GLY A 179 -1.49 1.70 -6.59
C GLY A 179 -0.13 2.34 -6.34
N LYS A 180 0.93 1.63 -6.71
CA LYS A 180 2.30 2.14 -6.77
C LYS A 180 2.37 3.19 -7.86
N ASP A 181 2.92 4.35 -7.54
CA ASP A 181 3.04 5.47 -8.48
C ASP A 181 1.72 5.91 -9.13
N ILE A 182 0.60 5.74 -8.42
CA ILE A 182 -0.74 6.20 -8.83
C ILE A 182 -1.26 7.14 -7.76
N LYS A 183 -1.81 8.29 -8.13
CA LYS A 183 -2.31 9.29 -7.16
C LYS A 183 -3.68 8.91 -6.60
N GLN A 184 -4.49 8.20 -7.37
CA GLN A 184 -5.82 7.72 -7.00
C GLN A 184 -5.71 6.39 -6.23
N ALA A 185 -6.30 6.30 -5.05
CA ALA A 185 -6.42 4.99 -4.40
C ALA A 185 -7.53 4.19 -5.09
N LEU A 186 -7.31 2.90 -5.29
CA LEU A 186 -8.30 2.00 -5.86
C LEU A 186 -9.47 1.76 -4.88
N VAL A 187 -9.16 1.56 -3.59
CA VAL A 187 -10.16 1.32 -2.54
C VAL A 187 -9.87 2.19 -1.31
N LYS A 188 -10.90 2.79 -0.73
CA LYS A 188 -10.86 3.45 0.58
C LYS A 188 -12.09 3.08 1.41
N VAL A 189 -11.90 2.37 2.52
CA VAL A 189 -12.96 2.05 3.49
C VAL A 189 -13.11 3.23 4.44
N LEU A 190 -14.26 3.91 4.39
CA LEU A 190 -14.55 5.14 5.10
C LEU A 190 -15.67 4.93 6.13
N TRP A 191 -15.40 5.29 7.38
CA TRP A 191 -16.41 5.45 8.42
C TRP A 191 -16.74 6.95 8.59
N GLU A 192 -18.03 7.29 8.70
CA GLU A 192 -18.50 8.69 8.70
C GLU A 192 -19.44 9.05 9.87
N GLY A 193 -19.27 8.39 11.02
CA GLY A 193 -20.19 8.50 12.15
C GLY A 193 -21.09 7.29 12.28
N GLU A 194 -21.52 7.02 13.51
CA GLU A 194 -22.29 5.83 13.89
C GLU A 194 -23.68 5.73 13.22
N ASP A 195 -24.26 6.86 12.81
CA ASP A 195 -25.55 6.92 12.13
C ASP A 195 -25.44 6.80 10.60
N LYS A 196 -24.23 6.62 10.06
CA LYS A 196 -23.99 6.58 8.61
C LYS A 196 -23.44 5.24 8.17
N PRO A 197 -23.78 4.79 6.95
CA PRO A 197 -23.21 3.56 6.44
C PRO A 197 -21.70 3.71 6.25
N VAL A 198 -20.96 2.63 6.48
CA VAL A 198 -19.59 2.49 6.01
C VAL A 198 -19.63 2.57 4.49
N ARG A 199 -18.88 3.52 3.94
CA ARG A 199 -18.75 3.67 2.49
C ARG A 199 -17.41 3.16 2.05
N VAL A 200 -17.39 2.45 0.93
CA VAL A 200 -16.14 2.21 0.21
C VAL A 200 -16.09 3.16 -0.96
N ILE A 201 -15.09 4.03 -0.98
CA ILE A 201 -14.82 4.93 -2.11
C ILE A 201 -13.86 4.22 -3.05
N LEU A 202 -14.20 4.19 -4.33
CA LEU A 202 -13.38 3.66 -5.42
C LEU A 202 -13.16 4.73 -6.47
N ASN A 203 -12.08 4.63 -7.24
CA ASN A 203 -11.93 5.37 -8.50
C ASN A 203 -12.18 4.40 -9.64
N ASP A 204 -12.98 4.82 -10.63
CA ASP A 204 -13.26 4.03 -11.83
C ASP A 204 -12.00 3.71 -12.64
N THR A 205 -11.13 4.70 -12.82
CA THR A 205 -9.85 4.60 -13.54
C THR A 205 -8.77 5.41 -12.82
N PHE A 206 -7.58 5.55 -13.41
CA PHE A 206 -6.44 6.28 -12.87
C PHE A 206 -5.57 6.89 -13.98
N ASN A 207 -4.65 7.77 -13.58
CA ASN A 207 -3.49 8.13 -14.40
C ASN A 207 -2.21 7.62 -13.73
N PRO A 208 -1.27 7.02 -14.49
CA PRO A 208 0.00 6.53 -13.94
C PRO A 208 0.94 7.67 -13.55
N ASN A 209 2.11 7.32 -13.01
CA ASN A 209 3.21 8.26 -12.69
C ASN A 209 2.84 9.38 -11.70
N ASN A 210 1.90 9.12 -10.79
CA ASN A 210 1.36 10.05 -9.81
C ASN A 210 0.71 11.30 -10.43
N GLU A 211 0.27 11.20 -11.69
CA GLU A 211 -0.38 12.30 -12.38
C GLU A 211 -1.78 12.58 -11.81
N THR A 212 -2.20 13.85 -11.92
CA THR A 212 -3.59 14.21 -11.64
C THR A 212 -4.46 13.58 -12.72
N CYS A 213 -5.56 12.97 -12.30
CA CYS A 213 -6.53 12.38 -13.20
C CYS A 213 -7.81 13.20 -13.20
N ASP A 214 -7.96 14.03 -14.22
CA ASP A 214 -9.12 14.92 -14.37
C ASP A 214 -10.36 14.19 -14.91
N THR A 215 -10.18 12.98 -15.47
CA THR A 215 -11.25 12.13 -16.01
C THR A 215 -11.73 11.08 -15.03
N CYS A 216 -10.94 10.76 -14.00
CA CYS A 216 -11.29 9.77 -12.99
C CYS A 216 -12.52 10.22 -12.21
N GLN A 217 -13.52 9.36 -12.12
CA GLN A 217 -14.73 9.55 -11.34
C GLN A 217 -14.69 8.69 -10.08
N PRO A 218 -14.49 9.31 -8.90
CA PRO A 218 -14.67 8.59 -7.66
C PRO A 218 -16.15 8.29 -7.45
N PHE A 219 -16.46 7.06 -7.04
CA PHE A 219 -17.80 6.64 -6.66
C PHE A 219 -17.76 5.88 -5.34
N SER A 220 -18.92 5.55 -4.78
CA SER A 220 -18.96 4.74 -3.56
C SER A 220 -20.09 3.75 -3.53
N ILE A 221 -19.85 2.69 -2.76
CA ILE A 221 -20.84 1.70 -2.36
C ILE A 221 -20.99 1.71 -0.83
N GLU A 222 -22.14 1.29 -0.33
CA GLU A 222 -22.43 1.16 1.11
C GLU A 222 -22.34 -0.29 1.59
N LEU A 223 -21.74 -0.48 2.77
CA LEU A 223 -21.56 -1.78 3.42
C LEU A 223 -22.08 -1.74 4.86
N GLY A 224 -23.38 -1.48 5.02
CA GLY A 224 -24.03 -1.44 6.33
C GLY A 224 -23.56 -0.28 7.22
N THR A 225 -24.12 -0.16 8.42
CA THR A 225 -23.85 0.92 9.38
C THR A 225 -23.10 0.38 10.58
N ALA A 226 -21.83 0.75 10.73
CA ALA A 226 -20.99 0.29 11.81
C ALA A 226 -21.05 1.25 13.02
N PRO A 227 -21.37 0.76 14.22
CA PRO A 227 -21.43 1.59 15.42
C PRO A 227 -20.03 2.09 15.83
N ALA A 228 -19.99 3.13 16.65
CA ALA A 228 -18.81 3.42 17.46
C ALA A 228 -18.77 2.50 18.69
N TYR A 229 -17.61 2.36 19.31
CA TYR A 229 -17.38 1.64 20.58
C TYR A 229 -17.61 0.13 20.57
N GLU A 230 -18.07 -0.45 19.46
CA GLU A 230 -18.21 -1.90 19.27
C GLU A 230 -17.33 -2.37 18.12
N ASP A 231 -16.87 -3.63 18.21
CA ASP A 231 -16.08 -4.26 17.16
C ASP A 231 -16.95 -4.55 15.93
N TRP A 232 -16.39 -4.25 14.76
CA TRP A 232 -16.90 -4.67 13.46
C TRP A 232 -15.74 -5.03 12.55
N GLN A 233 -16.06 -5.75 11.47
CA GLN A 233 -15.04 -6.25 10.54
C GLN A 233 -15.20 -5.64 9.17
N TYR A 234 -14.08 -5.46 8.46
CA TYR A 234 -14.08 -5.27 7.02
C TYR A 234 -13.14 -6.24 6.33
N SER A 235 -13.42 -6.52 5.06
CA SER A 235 -12.50 -7.20 4.15
C SER A 235 -12.45 -6.50 2.80
N ILE A 236 -11.24 -6.39 2.27
CA ILE A 236 -10.94 -5.97 0.90
C ILE A 236 -10.24 -7.15 0.24
N HIS A 237 -10.86 -7.75 -0.77
CA HIS A 237 -10.33 -8.88 -1.53
C HIS A 237 -10.20 -8.48 -3.00
N LEU A 238 -9.03 -8.72 -3.61
CA LEU A 238 -8.74 -8.45 -5.01
C LEU A 238 -8.20 -9.70 -5.68
N ASP A 239 -8.69 -9.95 -6.87
CA ASP A 239 -8.24 -11.02 -7.75
C ASP A 239 -8.42 -10.61 -9.22
N THR A 240 -8.14 -11.54 -10.14
CA THR A 240 -8.30 -11.30 -11.59
C THR A 240 -9.74 -11.14 -12.03
N ASP A 241 -10.73 -11.49 -11.21
CA ASP A 241 -12.15 -11.33 -11.52
C ASP A 241 -12.67 -9.95 -11.07
N GLY A 242 -12.16 -9.40 -9.97
CA GLY A 242 -12.61 -8.12 -9.47
C GLY A 242 -12.13 -7.72 -8.07
N VAL A 243 -12.90 -6.80 -7.48
CA VAL A 243 -12.79 -6.37 -6.09
C VAL A 243 -14.02 -6.84 -5.33
N THR A 244 -13.82 -7.66 -4.30
CA THR A 244 -14.86 -8.05 -3.34
C THR A 244 -14.66 -7.31 -2.03
N LEU A 245 -15.70 -6.61 -1.58
CA LEU A 245 -15.69 -5.75 -0.40
C LEU A 245 -16.78 -6.22 0.54
N SER A 246 -16.46 -6.36 1.83
CA SER A 246 -17.47 -6.72 2.82
C SER A 246 -17.25 -6.06 4.17
N THR A 247 -18.33 -5.91 4.92
CA THR A 247 -18.31 -5.65 6.35
C THR A 247 -19.11 -6.72 7.09
N THR A 248 -18.71 -7.01 8.33
CA THR A 248 -19.49 -7.82 9.26
C THR A 248 -19.76 -7.00 10.50
N ILE A 249 -21.03 -6.69 10.74
CA ILE A 249 -21.49 -5.80 11.82
C ILE A 249 -22.56 -6.55 12.60
N ALA A 250 -22.39 -6.67 13.92
CA ALA A 250 -23.29 -7.44 14.80
C ALA A 250 -23.60 -8.86 14.27
N GLY A 251 -22.60 -9.51 13.66
CA GLY A 251 -22.70 -10.84 13.05
C GLY A 251 -23.38 -10.90 11.68
N ALA A 252 -23.90 -9.80 11.14
CA ALA A 252 -24.47 -9.73 9.80
C ALA A 252 -23.42 -9.25 8.79
N THR A 253 -23.26 -9.97 7.69
CA THR A 253 -22.29 -9.62 6.63
C THR A 253 -22.98 -8.95 5.45
N THR A 254 -22.48 -7.77 5.05
CA THR A 254 -22.84 -7.11 3.79
C THR A 254 -21.66 -7.21 2.84
N GLN A 255 -21.88 -7.70 1.62
CA GLN A 255 -20.83 -7.90 0.62
C GLN A 255 -21.23 -7.33 -0.74
N LYS A 256 -20.25 -6.80 -1.47
CA LYS A 256 -20.37 -6.35 -2.87
C LYS A 256 -19.15 -6.82 -3.65
N THR A 257 -19.37 -7.32 -4.85
CA THR A 257 -18.32 -7.67 -5.80
C THR A 257 -18.44 -6.77 -7.02
N LEU A 258 -17.35 -6.14 -7.40
CA LEU A 258 -17.22 -5.28 -8.57
C LEU A 258 -16.22 -5.94 -9.51
N LYS A 259 -16.67 -6.35 -10.68
CA LYS A 259 -15.79 -6.98 -11.66
C LYS A 259 -15.11 -5.95 -12.53
N TRP A 260 -13.91 -6.29 -13.00
CA TRP A 260 -13.17 -5.47 -13.95
C TRP A 260 -13.94 -5.36 -15.27
N GLY A 261 -14.09 -4.14 -15.80
CA GLY A 261 -14.77 -3.88 -17.07
C GLY A 261 -16.30 -4.05 -17.06
N GLU A 262 -16.92 -4.43 -15.93
CA GLU A 262 -18.38 -4.54 -15.83
C GLU A 262 -18.99 -3.32 -15.10
N PRO A 263 -20.17 -2.83 -15.55
CA PRO A 263 -20.84 -1.71 -14.90
C PRO A 263 -21.43 -2.10 -13.53
N VAL A 264 -21.32 -1.19 -12.56
CA VAL A 264 -21.93 -1.28 -11.23
C VAL A 264 -22.73 0.00 -10.94
N ILE A 265 -23.91 -0.15 -10.33
CA ILE A 265 -24.70 0.97 -9.84
C ILE A 265 -24.16 1.40 -8.48
N ALA A 266 -23.65 2.64 -8.40
CA ALA A 266 -23.16 3.23 -7.16
C ALA A 266 -24.29 3.83 -6.31
N ASN A 267 -23.96 4.30 -5.10
CA ASN A 267 -24.94 4.87 -4.17
C ASN A 267 -25.70 6.10 -4.71
N ASN A 268 -25.12 6.83 -5.66
CA ASN A 268 -25.77 7.97 -6.31
C ASN A 268 -26.74 7.55 -7.45
N GLY A 269 -26.91 6.25 -7.69
CA GLY A 269 -27.77 5.71 -8.74
C GLY A 269 -27.16 5.76 -10.14
N GLN A 270 -25.90 6.19 -10.30
CA GLN A 270 -25.21 6.20 -11.58
C GLN A 270 -24.40 4.91 -11.79
N GLU A 271 -24.18 4.57 -13.06
CA GLU A 271 -23.31 3.47 -13.46
C GLU A 271 -21.85 3.93 -13.50
N TYR A 272 -20.98 3.09 -12.94
CA TYR A 272 -19.53 3.21 -13.00
C TYR A 272 -18.93 1.88 -13.45
N THR A 273 -17.72 1.89 -13.97
CA THR A 273 -17.00 0.68 -14.38
C THR A 273 -15.57 0.78 -13.89
N LEU A 274 -15.10 -0.23 -13.16
CA LEU A 274 -13.68 -0.32 -12.82
C LEU A 274 -12.91 -0.70 -14.10
N ASP A 275 -12.01 0.17 -14.52
CA ASP A 275 -11.20 -0.03 -15.72
C ASP A 275 -10.34 -1.30 -15.60
N THR A 276 -10.22 -2.06 -16.68
CA THR A 276 -9.32 -3.22 -16.72
C THR A 276 -7.85 -2.82 -16.61
N ALA A 277 -7.50 -1.55 -16.88
CA ALA A 277 -6.14 -1.03 -16.70
C ALA A 277 -5.61 -1.20 -15.26
N TRP A 278 -6.49 -1.32 -14.25
CA TRP A 278 -6.07 -1.61 -12.89
C TRP A 278 -5.36 -2.99 -12.78
N LEU A 279 -5.62 -3.94 -13.68
CA LEU A 279 -4.95 -5.24 -13.67
C LEU A 279 -3.45 -5.16 -13.99
N ASP A 280 -3.01 -4.08 -14.65
CA ASP A 280 -1.62 -3.92 -15.12
C ASP A 280 -0.69 -3.24 -14.10
N GLU A 281 -1.21 -2.92 -12.91
CA GLU A 281 -0.52 -2.11 -11.90
C GLU A 281 -0.07 -2.93 -10.67
N GLU A 282 0.82 -2.33 -9.88
CA GLU A 282 1.25 -2.87 -8.59
C GLU A 282 0.59 -2.12 -7.43
N TYR A 283 0.37 -2.79 -6.31
CA TYR A 283 -0.41 -2.31 -5.19
C TYR A 283 0.22 -2.62 -3.83
N TYR A 284 -0.31 -1.96 -2.81
CA TYR A 284 -0.06 -2.25 -1.41
C TYR A 284 -1.30 -1.93 -0.58
N PHE A 285 -1.50 -2.70 0.49
CA PHE A 285 -2.52 -2.41 1.50
C PHE A 285 -2.11 -1.26 2.42
N LYS A 286 -3.11 -0.60 2.99
CA LYS A 286 -2.95 0.35 4.10
C LYS A 286 -4.05 0.15 5.12
N ALA A 287 -3.73 0.35 6.40
CA ALA A 287 -4.68 0.25 7.52
C ALA A 287 -4.25 1.15 8.67
N GLY A 288 -5.19 1.61 9.48
CA GLY A 288 -4.95 2.56 10.58
C GLY A 288 -6.00 3.66 10.55
N ILE A 289 -5.60 4.92 10.78
CA ILE A 289 -6.49 6.07 10.63
C ILE A 289 -5.94 7.10 9.66
N TYR A 290 -6.80 7.47 8.70
CA TYR A 290 -6.58 8.59 7.80
C TYR A 290 -7.80 9.52 7.84
N PRO A 291 -7.87 10.42 8.86
CA PRO A 291 -8.96 11.37 9.02
C PRO A 291 -9.16 12.23 7.77
N GLN A 292 -10.40 12.37 7.32
CA GLN A 292 -10.77 13.20 6.16
C GLN A 292 -11.25 14.59 6.62
N ILE A 293 -10.57 15.14 7.63
CA ILE A 293 -10.78 16.46 8.21
C ILE A 293 -9.41 17.13 8.30
N VAL A 294 -9.30 18.35 7.78
CA VAL A 294 -8.05 19.14 7.88
C VAL A 294 -7.85 19.56 9.33
N THR A 295 -6.63 19.41 9.85
CA THR A 295 -6.33 19.80 11.23
C THR A 295 -6.45 21.30 11.42
N SER A 296 -6.72 21.71 12.66
CA SER A 296 -6.83 23.11 13.03
C SER A 296 -6.58 23.25 14.52
N SER A 297 -5.90 24.32 14.94
CA SER A 297 -5.74 24.65 16.37
C SER A 297 -7.07 24.83 17.11
N ASN A 298 -8.18 25.00 16.40
CA ASN A 298 -9.53 25.06 16.98
C ASN A 298 -10.10 23.67 17.32
N TYR A 299 -9.45 22.60 16.88
CA TYR A 299 -9.87 21.22 17.05
C TYR A 299 -9.05 20.48 18.12
N VAL A 300 -8.39 21.19 19.03
CA VAL A 300 -7.69 20.58 20.18
C VAL A 300 -8.65 19.68 20.97
N GLY A 301 -8.23 18.44 21.22
CA GLY A 301 -9.02 17.43 21.89
C GLY A 301 -10.11 16.78 21.00
N GLN A 302 -10.19 17.15 19.72
CA GLN A 302 -11.05 16.48 18.75
C GLN A 302 -10.27 15.31 18.14
N ILE A 303 -10.40 14.16 18.79
CA ILE A 303 -9.56 12.99 18.55
C ILE A 303 -10.29 11.97 17.68
N PHE A 304 -9.56 11.36 16.75
CA PHE A 304 -9.85 10.02 16.26
C PHE A 304 -8.95 9.02 16.97
N GLU A 305 -9.56 8.04 17.63
CA GLU A 305 -8.87 6.91 18.24
C GLU A 305 -9.58 5.62 17.78
N VAL A 306 -8.81 4.71 17.18
CA VAL A 306 -9.34 3.48 16.59
C VAL A 306 -8.46 2.30 17.02
N GLY A 307 -9.10 1.30 17.62
CA GLY A 307 -8.48 0.04 17.99
C GLY A 307 -8.66 -1.00 16.89
N PHE A 308 -7.60 -1.72 16.56
CA PHE A 308 -7.62 -2.88 15.67
C PHE A 308 -7.29 -4.12 16.49
N THR A 309 -8.29 -4.97 16.73
CA THR A 309 -8.14 -6.25 17.42
C THR A 309 -7.64 -7.36 16.49
N GLU A 310 -7.84 -7.19 15.18
CA GLU A 310 -7.26 -8.05 14.15
C GLU A 310 -6.87 -7.21 12.94
N LEU A 311 -5.70 -7.52 12.36
CA LEU A 311 -5.28 -7.04 11.06
C LEU A 311 -4.53 -8.14 10.35
N LYS A 312 -5.08 -8.65 9.25
CA LYS A 312 -4.55 -9.80 8.52
C LYS A 312 -4.43 -9.47 7.05
N VAL A 313 -3.28 -9.81 6.47
CA VAL A 313 -3.03 -9.75 5.04
C VAL A 313 -2.72 -11.16 4.54
N THR A 314 -3.31 -11.55 3.41
CA THR A 314 -3.02 -12.81 2.73
C THR A 314 -2.80 -12.58 1.24
N HIS A 315 -1.85 -13.35 0.70
CA HIS A 315 -1.56 -13.41 -0.72
C HIS A 315 -1.47 -14.87 -1.15
N THR A 316 -2.22 -15.24 -2.17
CA THR A 316 -2.20 -16.57 -2.79
C THR A 316 -1.92 -16.41 -4.28
N PRO A 317 -1.00 -17.20 -4.86
CA PRO A 317 -0.70 -17.15 -6.29
C PRO A 317 -1.89 -17.47 -7.20
#